data_AF-A0A1G6QEE7-F1
#
_entry.id   AF-A0A1G6QEE7-F1
#
_cell.length_a   1.000
_cell.length_b   1.000
_cell.length_c   1.000
_cell.angle_alpha   90.00
_cell.angle_beta   90.00
_cell.angle_gamma   90.00
#
_symmetry.space_group_name_H-M   'P 1'
#
loop_
_entity.id
_entity.type
_entity.pdbx_description
1 polymer ?
#
loop_
_entity_poly.entity_id
_entity_poly.type
_entity_poly.pdbx_seq_one_letter_code
_entity_poly.pdbx_strand_id
1 'polypeptide(L)' 'MTERRFGRKARVPRPGYALVSVSARDANGFVHHYDEIEAPLGSLRESLAILHLHSSETDAAHRGEEAASS' A
#
# COMPACT_ATOMS: atom_id res chain seq x y z
N MET A 1 -8.16 -25.40 -6.18
CA MET A 1 -6.88 -25.97 -5.69
C MET A 1 -5.80 -24.93 -5.96
N THR A 2 -5.34 -24.22 -4.93
CA THR A 2 -4.29 -23.20 -5.09
C THR A 2 -2.95 -23.91 -5.09
N GLU A 3 -2.32 -24.01 -6.26
CA GLU A 3 -0.98 -24.55 -6.39
C GLU A 3 0.00 -23.68 -5.58
N ARG A 4 0.52 -24.28 -4.51
CA ARG A 4 1.57 -23.68 -3.68
C ARG A 4 2.84 -23.69 -4.53
N ARG A 5 3.25 -22.52 -5.03
CA ARG A 5 4.53 -22.30 -5.72
C ARG A 5 5.70 -22.43 -4.73
N PHE A 6 5.95 -23.65 -4.26
CA PHE A 6 7.17 -24.01 -3.53
C PHE A 6 8.32 -24.14 -4.51
N GLY A 7 9.12 -23.07 -4.68
CA GLY A 7 10.34 -23.16 -5.50
C GLY A 7 10.99 -21.85 -5.89
N ARG A 8 10.35 -20.70 -5.70
CA ARG A 8 10.99 -19.40 -5.98
C ARG A 8 11.85 -19.02 -4.79
N LYS A 9 13.19 -19.04 -4.96
CA LYS A 9 14.15 -18.45 -4.00
C LYS A 9 13.58 -17.12 -3.54
N ALA A 10 13.47 -16.92 -2.22
CA ALA A 10 13.02 -15.65 -1.66
C ALA A 10 13.96 -14.56 -2.20
N ARG A 11 13.43 -13.66 -3.04
CA ARG A 11 14.19 -12.54 -3.56
C ARG A 11 14.47 -11.61 -2.40
N VAL A 12 15.75 -11.38 -2.12
CA VAL A 12 16.18 -10.44 -1.09
C VAL A 12 16.37 -9.08 -1.78
N PRO A 13 15.71 -8.01 -1.31
CA PRO A 13 15.91 -6.69 -1.88
C PRO A 13 17.33 -6.18 -1.60
N ARG A 14 17.81 -5.25 -2.44
CA ARG A 14 19.10 -4.59 -2.22
C ARG A 14 19.07 -3.77 -0.91
N PRO A 15 20.24 -3.53 -0.27
CA PRO A 15 20.31 -2.63 0.88
C PRO A 15 19.67 -1.27 0.58
N GLY A 16 18.77 -0.81 1.44
CA GLY A 16 18.01 0.43 1.25
C GLY A 16 16.77 0.32 0.34
N TYR A 17 16.48 -0.88 -0.17
CA TYR A 17 15.30 -1.17 -1.00
C TYR A 17 14.35 -2.14 -0.29
N ALA A 18 13.10 -2.16 -0.74
CA ALA A 18 12.07 -3.12 -0.35
C ALA A 18 11.55 -3.84 -1.59
N LEU A 19 11.18 -5.10 -1.40
CA LEU A 19 10.40 -5.87 -2.35
C LEU A 19 8.93 -5.69 -2.01
N VAL A 20 8.15 -5.11 -2.91
CA VAL A 20 6.79 -4.63 -2.66
C VAL A 20 5.82 -5.42 -3.53
N SER A 21 4.79 -5.97 -2.90
CA SER A 21 3.62 -6.53 -3.58
C SER A 21 2.45 -5.59 -3.34
N VAL A 22 1.83 -5.10 -4.41
CA VAL A 22 0.70 -4.17 -4.33
C VAL A 22 -0.58 -4.91 -4.73
N SER A 23 -1.61 -4.74 -3.91
CA SER A 23 -2.98 -5.13 -4.27
C SER A 23 -3.95 -3.99 -3.99
N ALA A 24 -4.85 -3.73 -4.93
CA ALA A 24 -5.90 -2.73 -4.77
C ALA A 24 -7.26 -3.39 -4.92
N ARG A 25 -8.23 -3.01 -4.08
CA ARG A 25 -9.63 -3.46 -4.21
C ARG A 25 -10.48 -2.29 -4.64
N ASP A 26 -11.24 -2.45 -5.71
CA ASP A 26 -12.16 -1.43 -6.18
C ASP A 26 -13.55 -1.55 -5.54
N ALA A 27 -14.42 -0.58 -5.85
CA ALA A 27 -15.79 -0.51 -5.33
C ALA A 27 -16.67 -1.70 -5.77
N ASN A 28 -16.33 -2.35 -6.89
CA ASN A 28 -17.04 -3.54 -7.38
C ASN A 28 -16.54 -4.83 -6.69
N GLY A 29 -15.50 -4.70 -5.86
CA GLY A 29 -14.92 -5.80 -5.11
C GLY A 29 -13.85 -6.59 -5.86
N PHE A 30 -13.44 -6.17 -7.05
CA PHE A 30 -12.34 -6.82 -7.76
C PHE A 30 -11.01 -6.47 -7.09
N VAL A 31 -10.14 -7.48 -6.96
CA VAL A 31 -8.78 -7.32 -6.43
C VAL A 31 -7.81 -7.33 -7.60
N HIS A 32 -7.12 -6.20 -7.77
CA HIS A 32 -6.06 -6.03 -8.74
C HIS A 32 -4.74 -6.39 -8.07
N HIS A 33 -4.08 -7.43 -8.55
CA HIS A 33 -2.73 -7.80 -8.13
C HIS A 33 -1.73 -7.27 -9.14
N TYR A 34 -0.76 -6.49 -8.67
CA TYR A 34 0.34 -6.00 -9.48
C TYR A 34 1.56 -6.88 -9.32
N ASP A 35 2.48 -6.79 -10.28
CA ASP A 35 3.76 -7.46 -10.20
C ASP A 35 4.58 -6.99 -8.99
N GLU A 36 5.52 -7.83 -8.59
CA GLU A 36 6.44 -7.56 -7.49
C GLU A 36 7.48 -6.51 -7.90
N ILE A 37 7.52 -5.38 -7.20
CA ILE A 37 8.37 -4.22 -7.52
C ILE A 37 9.48 -4.12 -6.46
N GLU A 38 10.72 -3.88 -6.90
CA GLU A 38 11.78 -3.49 -5.99
C GLU A 38 11.90 -1.96 -5.95
N ALA A 39 11.63 -1.35 -4.79
CA ALA A 39 11.53 0.10 -4.65
C ALA A 39 12.45 0.63 -3.53
N PRO A 40 13.04 1.85 -3.66
CA PRO A 40 13.77 2.48 -2.56
C PRO A 40 12.86 2.69 -1.35
N LEU A 41 13.38 2.47 -0.13
CA LEU A 41 12.60 2.63 1.10
C LEU A 41 12.05 4.06 1.30
N GLY A 42 12.79 5.08 0.86
CA GLY A 42 12.34 6.47 0.91
C GLY A 42 11.07 6.70 0.09
N SER A 43 11.10 6.28 -1.18
CA SER A 43 9.95 6.40 -2.09
C SER A 43 8.73 5.60 -1.63
N LEU A 44 8.97 4.41 -1.05
CA LEU A 44 7.89 3.61 -0.47
C LEU A 44 7.21 4.36 0.69
N ARG A 45 7.98 4.96 1.59
CA ARG A 45 7.45 5.73 2.73
C ARG A 45 6.66 6.94 2.28
N GLU A 46 7.17 7.69 1.30
CA GLU A 46 6.48 8.85 0.72
C GLU A 46 5.15 8.45 0.07
N SER A 47 5.15 7.36 -0.70
CA SER A 47 3.93 6.85 -1.34
C SER A 47 2.88 6.44 -0.31
N LEU A 48 3.29 5.75 0.76
CA LEU A 48 2.39 5.37 1.86
C LEU A 48 1.85 6.59 2.60
N ALA A 49 2.68 7.63 2.81
CA ALA A 49 2.24 8.87 3.44
C ALA A 49 1.15 9.55 2.60
N ILE A 50 1.31 9.63 1.27
CA ILE A 50 0.30 10.17 0.36
C ILE A 50 -1.00 9.37 0.44
N LEU A 51 -0.92 8.03 0.41
CA LEU A 51 -2.12 7.18 0.53
C LEU A 51 -2.82 7.37 1.87
N HIS A 52 -2.07 7.56 2.96
CA HIS A 52 -2.62 7.78 4.28
C HIS A 52 -3.33 9.14 4.39
N LEU A 53 -2.79 10.19 3.75
CA LEU A 53 -3.43 11.50 3.67
C LEU A 53 -4.81 11.42 3.00
N HIS A 54 -4.94 10.61 1.97
CA HIS A 54 -6.21 10.40 1.24
C HIS A 54 -7.06 9.24 1.81
N SER A 55 -6.73 8.76 3.02
CA SER A 55 -7.53 7.72 3.65
C SER A 55 -8.81 8.32 4.23
N SER A 56 -9.92 7.59 4.14
CA SER A 56 -11.22 8.03 4.67
C SER A 56 -11.20 8.28 6.18
N GLU A 57 -10.29 7.64 6.90
CA GLU A 57 -10.10 7.87 8.34
C GLU A 57 -9.48 9.25 8.61
N THR A 58 -8.47 9.64 7.82
CA THR A 58 -7.86 10.98 7.87
C THR A 58 -8.87 12.06 7.44
N ASP A 59 -9.64 11.82 6.36
CA ASP A 59 -10.69 12.73 5.91
C ASP A 59 -11.79 12.92 6.97
N ALA A 60 -12.16 11.85 7.68
CA ALA A 60 -13.16 11.90 8.74
C ALA A 60 -12.65 12.64 9.99
N ALA A 61 -11.37 12.47 10.36
CA ALA A 61 -10.74 13.20 11.45
C ALA A 61 -10.68 14.71 11.15
N HIS A 62 -10.29 15.09 9.93
CA HIS A 62 -10.21 16.49 9.52
C HIS A 62 -11.59 17.19 9.55
N ARG A 63 -12.65 16.51 9.06
CA ARG A 63 -14.01 17.05 9.12
C ARG A 63 -14.53 17.23 10.56
N GLY A 64 -14.12 16.35 11.48
CA GLY A 64 -14.50 16.44 12.89
C GLY A 64 -13.92 17.67 13.59
N GLU A 65 -12.69 18.06 13.23
CA GLU A 65 -12.02 19.24 13.79
C GLU A 65 -12.61 20.57 13.27
N GLU A 66 -13.02 20.61 12.00
CA GLU A 66 -13.71 21.79 11.42
C GLU A 66 -15.10 22.01 12.05
N ALA A 67 -15.84 20.93 12.31
CA ALA A 67 -17.16 21.00 12.94
C ALA A 67 -17.11 21.37 14.43
N ALA A 68 -16.02 21.03 15.14
CA ALA A 68 -15.84 21.36 16.55
C ALA A 68 -15.36 22.81 16.81
N SER A 69 -14.97 23.53 15.76
CA SER A 69 -14.47 24.91 15.84
C SER A 69 -15.48 25.98 15.38
N SER A 70 -16.74 25.58 15.11
CA SER A 70 -17.84 26.46 14.68
C SER A 70 -18.87 26.71 15.79
#